data_AF-A0A8E2LD24-F1
#
_entry.id   AF-A0A8E2LD24-F1
#
_cell.length_a   1.000
_cell.length_b   1.000
_cell.length_c   1.000
_cell.angle_alpha   90.00
_cell.angle_beta   90.00
_cell.angle_gamma   90.00
#
_symmetry.space_group_name_H-M   'P 1'
#
loop_
_entity.id
_entity.type
_entity.pdbx_description
1 polymer ?
#
loop_
_entity_poly.entity_id
_entity_poly.type
_entity_poly.pdbx_seq_one_letter_code
_entity_poly.pdbx_strand_id
1 'polypeptide(L)' 'MVVEMQHKIIDDYGRRSIDLTSGGKAYFIQKGTYREVEWRNVEGKIIPYENGIPAKFVPGKTWINIVPNLKDVSFSE' A
#
# COMPACT_ATOMS: atom_id res chain seq x y z
N MET A 1 -4.98 5.17 -1.62
CA MET A 1 -3.70 4.69 -1.07
C MET A 1 -3.07 3.76 -2.09
N VAL A 2 -1.76 3.86 -2.28
CA VAL A 2 -0.98 2.95 -3.12
C VAL A 2 0.03 2.25 -2.21
N VAL A 3 0.04 0.92 -2.18
CA VAL A 3 0.82 0.13 -1.23
C VAL A 3 1.79 -0.79 -1.96
N GLU A 4 3.03 -0.81 -1.48
CA GLU A 4 4.06 -1.72 -1.96
C GLU A 4 3.88 -3.08 -1.31
N MET A 5 3.76 -4.14 -2.12
CA MET A 5 3.73 -5.52 -1.63
C MET A 5 4.63 -6.39 -2.47
N GLN A 6 5.31 -7.34 -1.82
CA GLN A 6 6.20 -8.24 -2.54
C GLN A 6 5.38 -9.20 -3.40
N HIS A 7 5.69 -9.22 -4.71
CA HIS A 7 5.12 -10.17 -5.66
C HIS A 7 6.14 -11.27 -5.97
N LYS A 8 5.73 -12.54 -5.97
CA LYS A 8 6.61 -13.69 -6.26
C LYS A 8 5.94 -14.64 -7.24
N ILE A 9 6.68 -15.13 -8.23
CA ILE A 9 6.21 -16.22 -9.11
C ILE A 9 6.23 -17.52 -8.30
N ILE A 10 5.11 -18.25 -8.32
CA ILE A 10 4.92 -19.45 -7.48
C ILE A 10 4.87 -20.76 -8.27
N ASP A 11 4.82 -20.70 -9.60
CA ASP A 11 4.81 -21.88 -10.46
C ASP A 11 5.37 -21.58 -11.86
N ASP A 12 5.56 -22.64 -12.63
CA ASP A 12 6.08 -22.57 -14.01
C ASP A 12 5.03 -22.01 -15.01
N TYR A 13 3.78 -21.79 -14.56
CA TYR A 13 2.74 -21.13 -15.35
C TYR A 13 2.78 -19.60 -15.19
N GLY A 14 3.66 -19.07 -14.35
CA GLY A 14 3.84 -17.63 -14.15
C GLY A 14 2.82 -17.00 -13.20
N ARG A 15 2.06 -17.78 -12.42
CA ARG A 15 1.14 -17.23 -11.41
C ARG A 15 1.95 -16.53 -10.32
N ARG A 16 1.39 -15.44 -9.78
CA ARG A 16 2.05 -14.63 -8.75
C ARG A 16 1.30 -14.70 -7.44
N SER A 17 2.02 -14.92 -6.34
CA SER A 17 1.55 -14.61 -4.99
C SER A 17 1.92 -13.18 -4.63
N ILE A 18 1.16 -12.62 -3.68
CA ILE A 18 1.39 -11.30 -3.09
C ILE A 18 1.47 -11.49 -1.58
N ASP A 19 2.51 -10.96 -0.95
CA ASP A 19 2.63 -10.93 0.50
C ASP A 19 1.75 -9.81 1.08
N LEU A 20 0.64 -10.20 1.71
CA LEU A 20 -0.33 -9.29 2.31
C LEU A 20 -0.06 -9.01 3.80
N THR A 21 1.02 -9.56 4.37
CA THR A 21 1.22 -9.63 5.83
C THR A 21 2.45 -8.90 6.33
N SER A 22 3.54 -8.90 5.55
CA SER A 22 4.83 -8.36 6.01
C SER A 22 4.86 -6.84 6.21
N GLY A 23 3.83 -6.12 5.76
CA GLY A 23 3.83 -4.67 5.73
C GLY A 23 4.73 -4.13 4.63
N GLY A 24 4.94 -2.82 4.62
CA GLY A 24 5.79 -2.18 3.63
C GLY A 24 5.54 -0.70 3.54
N LYS A 25 6.03 -0.09 2.46
CA LYS A 25 5.85 1.34 2.19
C LYS A 25 4.56 1.59 1.44
N ALA A 26 4.03 2.80 1.54
CA ALA A 26 2.85 3.23 0.82
C ALA A 26 2.86 4.73 0.54
N TYR A 27 2.20 5.13 -0.54
CA TYR A 27 1.76 6.50 -0.74
C TYR A 27 0.33 6.67 -0.25
N PHE A 28 0.15 7.55 0.73
CA PHE A 28 -1.14 7.89 1.30
C PHE A 28 -1.66 9.21 0.76
N ILE A 29 -2.65 9.13 -0.14
CA ILE A 29 -3.20 10.26 -0.88
C ILE A 29 -4.54 10.66 -0.30
N GLN A 30 -4.65 11.91 0.14
CA GLN A 30 -5.87 12.51 0.70
C GLN A 30 -5.85 14.02 0.47
N LYS A 31 -7.03 14.65 0.31
CA LYS A 31 -7.17 16.12 0.21
C LYS A 31 -6.23 16.77 -0.83
N GLY A 32 -5.98 16.08 -1.94
CA GLY A 32 -5.13 16.59 -3.03
C GLY A 32 -3.62 16.49 -2.78
N THR A 33 -3.16 15.92 -1.66
CA THR A 33 -1.73 15.72 -1.37
C THR A 33 -1.42 14.26 -1.12
N TYR A 34 -0.15 13.87 -1.32
CA TYR A 34 0.37 12.56 -0.97
C TYR A 34 1.48 12.67 0.07
N ARG A 35 1.65 11.60 0.85
CA ARG A 35 2.76 11.43 1.79
C ARG A 35 3.19 9.96 1.83
N GLU A 36 4.48 9.72 2.04
CA GLU A 36 5.01 8.36 2.25
C GLU A 36 4.71 7.91 3.68
N VAL A 37 4.14 6.71 3.81
CA VAL A 37 3.80 6.09 5.10
C VAL A 37 4.20 4.62 5.07
N GLU A 38 4.20 3.97 6.22
CA GLU A 38 4.23 2.51 6.30
C GLU A 38 2.80 1.97 6.22
N TRP A 39 2.61 0.76 5.74
CA TRP A 39 1.37 0.01 5.94
C TRP A 39 1.65 -1.26 6.74
N ARG A 40 0.66 -1.68 7.54
CA ARG A 40 0.71 -2.91 8.33
C ARG A 40 -0.57 -3.70 8.14
N ASN A 41 -0.45 -5.02 8.19
CA ASN A 41 -1.61 -5.90 8.31
C ASN A 41 -2.05 -5.94 9.77
N VAL A 42 -3.25 -5.44 10.05
CA VAL A 42 -3.88 -5.52 11.36
C VAL A 42 -5.20 -6.26 11.18
N GLU A 43 -5.26 -7.51 11.63
CA GLU A 43 -6.45 -8.37 11.53
C GLU A 43 -6.98 -8.48 10.08
N GLY A 44 -6.07 -8.65 9.11
CA GLY A 44 -6.42 -8.76 7.69
C GLY A 44 -6.68 -7.41 7.00
N LYS A 45 -6.53 -6.29 7.70
CA LYS A 45 -6.72 -4.95 7.13
C LYS A 45 -5.38 -4.27 6.88
N ILE A 46 -5.28 -3.59 5.73
CA ILE A 46 -4.13 -2.78 5.36
C ILE A 46 -4.30 -1.39 5.98
N ILE A 47 -3.57 -1.11 7.05
CA ILE A 47 -3.67 0.13 7.81
C ILE A 47 -2.40 0.97 7.60
N PRO A 48 -2.50 2.25 7.19
CA PRO A 48 -1.35 3.13 7.11
C PRO A 48 -0.88 3.57 8.51
N TYR A 49 0.42 3.70 8.69
CA TYR A 49 1.11 4.12 9.91
C TYR A 49 2.11 5.23 9.58
N GLU A 50 2.10 6.27 10.40
CA GLU A 50 3.04 7.38 10.33
C GLU A 50 3.68 7.54 11.71
N ASN A 51 5.01 7.44 11.78
CA ASN A 51 5.76 7.48 13.04
C ASN A 51 5.25 6.48 14.11
N GLY A 52 4.88 5.27 13.67
CA GLY A 52 4.37 4.22 14.56
C GLY A 52 2.92 4.40 15.02
N ILE A 53 2.23 5.45 14.57
CA ILE A 53 0.83 5.73 14.90
C ILE A 53 -0.06 5.44 13.69
N PRO A 54 -1.21 4.75 13.83
CA PRO A 54 -2.16 4.55 12.74
C PRO A 54 -2.66 5.88 12.18
N ALA A 55 -2.46 6.10 10.87
CA ALA A 55 -2.96 7.28 10.19
C ALA A 55 -4.47 7.14 9.91
N LYS A 56 -5.22 8.23 10.11
CA LYS A 56 -6.68 8.24 9.93
C LYS A 56 -7.07 8.40 8.45
N PHE A 57 -8.06 7.63 8.03
CA PHE A 57 -8.76 7.88 6.77
C PHE A 57 -9.70 9.09 6.90
N VAL A 58 -9.86 9.83 5.81
CA VAL A 58 -10.90 10.86 5.71
C VAL A 58 -12.27 10.21 5.50
N PRO A 59 -13.38 10.83 5.95
CA PRO A 59 -14.72 10.33 5.65
C PRO A 59 -14.95 10.20 4.15
N GLY A 60 -15.48 9.05 3.72
CA GLY A 60 -15.80 8.77 2.32
C GLY A 60 -15.29 7.42 1.83
N LYS A 61 -15.07 7.33 0.52
CA LYS A 61 -14.62 6.10 -0.15
C LYS A 61 -13.09 6.04 -0.17
N THR A 62 -12.55 4.87 0.13
CA THR A 62 -11.11 4.60 0.07
C THR A 62 -10.82 3.62 -1.05
N TRP A 63 -9.84 3.96 -1.89
CA TRP A 63 -9.25 3.05 -2.87
C TRP A 63 -7.87 2.61 -2.40
N ILE A 64 -7.57 1.32 -2.49
CA ILE A 64 -6.26 0.74 -2.20
C ILE A 64 -5.76 0.07 -3.48
N ASN A 65 -4.66 0.57 -4.02
CA ASN A 65 -3.96 -0.04 -5.15
C ASN A 65 -2.71 -0.75 -4.64
N ILE A 66 -2.55 -2.02 -5.00
CA ILE A 66 -1.39 -2.84 -4.65
C ILE A 66 -0.42 -2.84 -5.83
N VAL A 67 0.84 -2.49 -5.60
CA VAL A 67 1.89 -2.44 -6.63
C VAL A 67 3.13 -3.21 -6.17
N PRO A 68 3.91 -3.80 -7.10
CA PRO A 68 5.15 -4.48 -6.76
C PRO A 68 6.28 -3.53 -6.33
N ASN A 69 6.26 -2.29 -6.83
CA ASN A 69 7.24 -1.26 -6.50
C ASN A 69 6.62 0.13 -6.53
N LEU A 70 6.89 0.96 -5.53
CA LEU A 70 6.39 2.35 -5.53
C LEU A 70 7.05 3.24 -6.57
N LYS A 71 8.25 2.89 -7.07
CA LYS A 71 8.94 3.64 -8.12
C LYS A 71 8.18 3.64 -9.45
N ASP A 72 7.26 2.70 -9.64
CA ASP A 72 6.40 2.63 -10.82
C ASP A 72 5.20 3.59 -10.74
N VAL A 73 5.04 4.30 -9.60
CA VAL A 73 3.94 5.23 -9.35
C VAL A 73 4.43 6.67 -9.56
N SER A 74 3.77 7.39 -10.46
CA SER A 74 4.02 8.81 -10.73
C SER A 74 2.84 9.69 -10.33
N PHE A 75 3.14 10.87 -9.80
CA PHE A 75 2.15 11.93 -9.59
C PHE A 75 2.37 13.03 -10.64
N SER A 76 1.29 13.56 -11.20
CA SER A 76 1.34 14.76 -12.04
C SER A 76 0.93 15.97 -11.22
N GLU A 77 1.57 17.11 -11.50
CA GLU A 77 1.19 18.43 -10.99
C GLU A 77 0.17 19.09 -11.92
#